data_AF-A0A942GLB5-F1
#
_entry.id   AF-A0A942GLB5-F1
#
_cell.length_a   1.000
_cell.length_b   1.000
_cell.length_c   1.000
_cell.angle_alpha   90.00
_cell.angle_beta   90.00
_cell.angle_gamma   90.00
#
_symmetry.space_group_name_H-M   'P 1'
#
loop_
_entity.id
_entity.type
_entity.pdbx_description
1 polymer ?
#
loop_
_entity_poly.entity_id
_entity_poly.type
_entity_poly.pdbx_seq_one_letter_code
_entity_poly.pdbx_strand_id
1 'polypeptide(L)'
;MKSRVFIIAIISLIFCSISVAQSDYEKTQNFKAKHKQIEDAIKNATSLEECNQIGLSIVKLREEFTPDKQLLDKSLYPDNFEASLQKIERALEVRKGDFSQIVELTTTVGTLKTKVTELSEKNQDLLGQIRQLNLRVEKDAATIASLEKLITQLKANIQQRDLLVRDIVDSLLTEFVKAPSTLNDAEKQSIISKVDSRNLFYNIERTINDNIQFMRVTQLTPDDLSEMKNQYKDFNKVWKQIGPKLADVYLNKRDKSTEIANIDFMFNDWNQRINEEMWNQVSKLFREKNLKLLPFNSGDQFTNSTTSFIDDELKNLGVKSSDESEKIFYTFTDSVYFAKVQPTWIPILIENNMMTEANKDTIESRISMWKEKVAPASVFNWIYVILIGAIVVLIIAYFMKGGKKQEIETN
;
A
#
# COMPACT_ATOMS: atom_id res chain seq x y z
N MET A 1 4.05 19.20 93.88
CA MET A 1 3.78 17.92 93.19
C MET A 1 2.90 18.05 91.93
N LYS A 2 1.77 18.78 91.95
CA LYS A 2 0.87 18.89 90.77
C LYS A 2 1.53 19.43 89.48
N SER A 3 2.44 20.41 89.57
CA SER A 3 3.15 20.98 88.39
C SER A 3 4.16 20.01 87.75
N ARG A 4 4.79 19.10 88.51
CA ARG A 4 5.77 18.13 87.96
C ARG A 4 5.09 16.95 87.24
N VAL A 5 3.89 16.56 87.66
CA VAL A 5 3.07 15.52 86.98
C VAL A 5 2.55 16.02 85.63
N PHE A 6 2.19 17.31 85.53
CA PHE A 6 1.69 17.91 84.30
C PHE A 6 2.77 18.00 83.20
N ILE A 7 4.01 18.31 83.57
CA ILE A 7 5.16 18.37 82.64
C ILE A 7 5.50 16.98 82.10
N ILE A 8 5.46 15.94 82.94
CA ILE A 8 5.70 14.55 82.50
C ILE A 8 4.59 14.06 81.56
N ALA A 9 3.33 14.41 81.81
CA ALA A 9 2.21 14.09 80.93
C ALA A 9 2.33 14.77 79.55
N ILE A 10 2.74 16.04 79.51
CA ILE A 10 2.96 16.79 78.27
C ILE A 10 4.15 16.20 77.48
N ILE A 11 5.26 15.88 78.14
CA ILE A 11 6.42 15.26 77.50
C ILE A 11 6.05 13.87 76.95
N SER A 12 5.28 13.07 77.68
CA SER A 12 4.80 11.77 77.19
C SER A 12 3.84 11.89 76.00
N LEU A 13 3.03 12.94 75.94
CA LEU A 13 2.16 13.26 74.79
C LEU A 13 2.96 13.69 73.56
N ILE A 14 4.06 14.44 73.75
CA ILE A 14 4.96 14.87 72.66
C ILE A 14 5.78 13.68 72.13
N PHE A 15 6.26 12.78 72.99
CA PHE A 15 6.99 11.60 72.54
C PHE A 15 6.07 10.58 71.83
N CYS A 16 4.83 10.40 72.29
CA CYS A 16 3.85 9.57 71.58
C CYS A 16 3.53 10.12 70.19
N SER A 17 3.36 11.44 70.03
CA SER A 17 3.04 12.04 68.73
C SER A 17 4.19 11.95 67.73
N ILE A 18 5.46 12.03 68.19
CA ILE A 18 6.63 11.84 67.32
C ILE A 18 6.73 10.39 66.81
N SER A 19 6.50 9.39 67.68
CA SER A 19 6.53 7.97 67.27
C SER A 19 5.39 7.60 66.31
N VAL A 20 4.19 8.14 66.52
CA VAL A 20 3.04 7.92 65.61
C VAL A 20 3.30 8.58 64.25
N ALA A 21 3.85 9.79 64.22
CA ALA A 21 4.19 10.48 62.98
C ALA A 21 5.27 9.74 62.15
N GLN A 22 6.25 9.10 62.81
CA GLN A 22 7.25 8.29 62.12
C GLN A 22 6.63 7.04 61.48
N SER A 23 5.74 6.36 62.19
CA SER A 23 4.96 5.21 61.68
C SER A 23 4.04 5.61 60.52
N ASP A 24 3.36 6.76 60.61
CA ASP A 24 2.45 7.25 59.56
C ASP A 24 3.20 7.64 58.28
N TYR A 25 4.37 8.26 58.43
CA TYR A 25 5.25 8.55 57.30
C TYR A 25 5.69 7.26 56.61
N GLU A 26 6.14 6.26 57.37
CA GLU A 26 6.59 4.97 56.84
C GLU A 26 5.47 4.24 56.08
N LYS A 27 4.25 4.19 56.64
CA LYS A 27 3.07 3.64 55.96
C LYS A 27 2.76 4.35 54.64
N THR A 28 2.80 5.68 54.65
CA THR A 28 2.57 6.49 53.44
C THR A 28 3.63 6.20 52.37
N GLN A 29 4.91 6.13 52.74
CA GLN A 29 5.99 5.85 51.81
C GLN A 29 5.91 4.42 51.25
N ASN A 30 5.56 3.45 52.09
CA ASN A 30 5.37 2.06 51.67
C ASN A 30 4.23 1.93 50.66
N PHE A 31 3.08 2.58 50.91
CA PHE A 31 1.99 2.64 49.95
C PHE A 31 2.45 3.25 48.61
N LYS A 32 3.11 4.41 48.65
CA LYS A 32 3.61 5.09 47.42
C LYS A 32 4.59 4.22 46.65
N ALA A 33 5.51 3.53 47.33
CA ALA A 33 6.48 2.65 46.71
C ALA A 33 5.82 1.45 46.03
N LYS A 34 4.88 0.77 46.71
CA LYS A 34 4.15 -0.37 46.14
C LYS A 34 3.21 0.05 45.01
N HIS A 35 2.54 1.20 45.14
CA HIS A 35 1.72 1.79 44.09
C HIS A 35 2.55 2.07 42.83
N LYS A 36 3.72 2.71 43.00
CA LYS A 36 4.69 2.97 41.92
C LYS A 36 5.17 1.68 41.26
N GLN A 37 5.51 0.66 42.04
CA GLN A 37 5.93 -0.64 41.52
C GLN A 37 4.84 -1.29 40.66
N ILE A 38 3.57 -1.19 41.08
CA ILE A 38 2.45 -1.67 40.28
C ILE A 38 2.29 -0.85 39.01
N GLU A 39 2.40 0.48 39.09
CA GLU A 39 2.33 1.35 37.91
C GLU A 39 3.40 0.98 36.87
N ASP A 40 4.63 0.76 37.31
CA ASP A 40 5.74 0.35 36.44
C ASP A 40 5.53 -1.08 35.93
N ALA A 41 4.99 -1.99 36.74
CA ALA A 41 4.63 -3.34 36.30
C ALA A 41 3.54 -3.33 35.22
N ILE A 42 2.51 -2.47 35.34
CA ILE A 42 1.47 -2.30 34.31
C ILE A 42 2.09 -1.86 32.98
N LYS A 43 2.99 -0.86 33.03
CA LYS A 43 3.66 -0.34 31.83
C LYS A 43 4.52 -1.40 31.15
N ASN A 44 5.19 -2.23 31.94
CA ASN A 44 6.14 -3.23 31.46
C ASN A 44 5.51 -4.62 31.20
N ALA A 45 4.23 -4.81 31.53
CA ALA A 45 3.54 -6.07 31.32
C ALA A 45 3.60 -6.47 29.83
N THR A 46 3.86 -7.75 29.58
CA THR A 46 4.07 -8.35 28.26
C THR A 46 2.99 -9.36 27.87
N SER A 47 2.10 -9.73 28.79
CA SER A 47 1.00 -10.68 28.53
C SER A 47 -0.25 -10.38 29.36
N LEU A 48 -1.38 -10.94 28.90
CA LEU A 48 -2.65 -10.88 29.65
C LEU A 48 -2.52 -11.58 31.01
N GLU A 49 -1.73 -12.65 31.09
CA GLU A 49 -1.50 -13.38 32.34
C GLU A 49 -0.74 -12.52 33.36
N GLU A 50 0.31 -11.81 32.93
CA GLU A 50 1.00 -10.83 33.78
C GLU A 50 0.06 -9.71 34.24
N CYS A 51 -0.82 -9.22 33.37
CA CYS A 51 -1.85 -8.25 33.76
C CYS A 51 -2.82 -8.82 34.81
N ASN A 52 -3.20 -10.09 34.72
CA ASN A 52 -4.04 -10.74 35.73
C ASN A 52 -3.32 -10.83 37.08
N GLN A 53 -2.03 -11.17 37.09
CA GLN A 53 -1.20 -11.20 38.30
C GLN A 53 -1.01 -9.80 38.92
N ILE A 54 -0.86 -8.78 38.09
CA ILE A 54 -0.83 -7.39 38.54
C ILE A 54 -2.18 -6.99 39.16
N GLY A 55 -3.30 -7.44 38.59
CA GLY A 55 -4.63 -7.26 39.16
C GLY A 55 -4.74 -7.81 40.59
N LEU A 56 -4.19 -9.00 40.84
CA LEU A 56 -4.11 -9.57 42.20
C LEU A 56 -3.24 -8.71 43.13
N SER A 57 -2.16 -8.13 42.61
CA SER A 57 -1.29 -7.22 43.37
C SER A 57 -2.00 -5.92 43.75
N ILE A 58 -2.87 -5.38 42.88
CA ILE A 58 -3.72 -4.23 43.19
C ILE A 58 -4.72 -4.56 44.31
N VAL A 59 -5.38 -5.72 44.25
CA VAL A 59 -6.30 -6.17 45.30
C VAL A 59 -5.56 -6.29 46.63
N LYS A 60 -4.37 -6.90 46.62
CA LYS A 60 -3.54 -7.03 47.83
C LYS A 60 -3.10 -5.68 48.39
N LEU A 61 -2.71 -4.73 47.53
CA LEU A 61 -2.37 -3.37 47.94
C LEU A 61 -3.58 -2.68 48.60
N ARG A 62 -4.77 -2.82 48.01
CA ARG A 62 -6.01 -2.27 48.55
C ARG A 62 -6.31 -2.85 49.92
N GLU A 63 -6.25 -4.17 50.07
CA GLU A 63 -6.51 -4.86 51.35
C GLU A 63 -5.51 -4.45 52.44
N GLU A 64 -4.22 -4.41 52.11
CA GLU A 64 -3.13 -4.08 53.06
C GLU A 64 -3.27 -2.67 53.64
N PHE A 65 -3.67 -1.69 52.83
CA PHE A 65 -3.69 -0.28 53.22
C PHE A 65 -5.09 0.30 53.49
N THR A 66 -6.15 -0.52 53.39
CA THR A 66 -7.50 -0.14 53.80
C THR A 66 -7.57 0.36 55.25
N PRO A 67 -6.88 -0.27 56.24
CA PRO A 67 -6.87 0.24 57.60
C PRO A 67 -6.28 1.66 57.73
N ASP A 68 -5.38 2.04 56.83
CA ASP A 68 -4.66 3.32 56.83
C ASP A 68 -5.30 4.36 55.88
N LYS A 69 -6.50 4.09 55.36
CA LYS A 69 -7.19 4.96 54.39
C LYS A 69 -7.26 6.42 54.81
N GLN A 70 -7.67 6.70 56.05
CA GLN A 70 -7.83 8.09 56.52
C GLN A 70 -6.50 8.88 56.53
N LEU A 71 -5.39 8.19 56.79
CA LEU A 71 -4.05 8.77 56.71
C LEU A 71 -3.69 9.03 55.24
N LEU A 72 -3.85 8.02 54.39
CA LEU A 72 -3.52 8.10 52.98
C LEU A 72 -4.35 9.12 52.21
N ASP A 73 -5.64 9.29 52.53
CA ASP A 73 -6.51 10.31 51.95
C ASP A 73 -5.99 11.74 52.18
N LYS A 74 -5.26 11.98 53.27
CA LYS A 74 -4.64 13.27 53.57
C LYS A 74 -3.25 13.41 52.94
N SER A 75 -2.51 12.30 52.82
CA SER A 75 -1.10 12.30 52.41
C SER A 75 -0.87 12.11 50.91
N LEU A 76 -1.91 11.79 50.12
CA LEU A 76 -1.84 11.52 48.69
C LEU A 76 -2.26 12.70 47.79
N TYR A 77 -2.42 13.91 48.35
CA TYR A 77 -2.89 15.09 47.63
C TYR A 77 -2.11 15.35 46.31
N PRO A 78 -2.79 15.70 45.20
CA PRO A 78 -4.23 16.00 45.07
C PRO A 78 -5.15 14.78 45.04
N ASP A 79 -4.60 13.57 44.98
CA ASP A 79 -5.38 12.34 45.00
C ASP A 79 -5.71 11.90 46.44
N ASN A 80 -6.57 10.89 46.55
CA ASN A 80 -6.88 10.18 47.78
C ASN A 80 -6.64 8.67 47.59
N PHE A 81 -6.81 7.87 48.63
CA PHE A 81 -6.54 6.43 48.61
C PHE A 81 -7.31 5.74 47.47
N GLU A 82 -8.62 5.96 47.38
CA GLU A 82 -9.45 5.35 46.33
C GLU A 82 -9.09 5.83 44.92
N ALA A 83 -8.84 7.13 44.76
CA ALA A 83 -8.48 7.71 43.47
C ALA A 83 -7.15 7.15 42.96
N SER A 84 -6.17 6.95 43.86
CA SER A 84 -4.87 6.37 43.50
C SER A 84 -5.00 4.92 43.05
N LEU A 85 -5.85 4.11 43.71
CA LEU A 85 -6.14 2.73 43.30
C LEU A 85 -6.92 2.70 41.98
N GLN A 86 -7.93 3.56 41.82
CA GLN A 86 -8.69 3.65 40.56
C GLN A 86 -7.80 4.00 39.36
N LYS A 87 -6.76 4.82 39.55
CA LYS A 87 -5.82 5.15 38.46
C LYS A 87 -5.08 3.92 37.94
N ILE A 88 -4.54 3.09 38.85
CA ILE A 88 -3.82 1.87 38.45
C ILE A 88 -4.79 0.78 37.96
N GLU A 89 -6.01 0.70 38.49
CA GLU A 89 -7.05 -0.21 37.97
C GLU A 89 -7.46 0.16 36.55
N ARG A 90 -7.69 1.44 36.25
CA ARG A 90 -8.00 1.91 34.89
C ARG A 90 -6.82 1.68 33.94
N ALA A 91 -5.60 1.98 34.38
CA ALA A 91 -4.41 1.73 33.58
C ALA A 91 -4.24 0.23 33.26
N LEU A 92 -4.52 -0.64 34.23
CA LEU A 92 -4.51 -2.08 34.03
C LEU A 92 -5.60 -2.54 33.05
N GLU A 93 -6.83 -2.03 33.16
CA GLU A 93 -7.91 -2.40 32.24
C GLU A 93 -7.64 -1.95 30.80
N VAL A 94 -7.09 -0.74 30.61
CA VAL A 94 -6.61 -0.30 29.28
C VAL A 94 -5.56 -1.29 28.76
N ARG A 95 -4.57 -1.65 29.59
CA ARG A 95 -3.50 -2.57 29.19
C ARG A 95 -4.03 -3.98 28.85
N LYS A 96 -5.01 -4.51 29.59
CA LYS A 96 -5.69 -5.77 29.27
C LYS A 96 -6.49 -5.67 27.96
N GLY A 97 -7.12 -4.53 27.71
CA GLY A 97 -7.78 -4.22 26.45
C GLY A 97 -6.82 -4.31 25.26
N ASP A 98 -5.64 -3.71 25.38
CA ASP A 98 -4.58 -3.78 24.37
C ASP A 98 -4.22 -5.25 24.06
N PHE A 99 -4.04 -6.08 25.09
CA PHE A 99 -3.69 -7.50 24.90
C PHE A 99 -4.83 -8.32 24.28
N SER A 100 -6.08 -8.06 24.63
CA SER A 100 -7.24 -8.75 24.04
C SER A 100 -7.35 -8.42 22.55
N GLN A 101 -7.16 -7.15 22.17
CA GLN A 101 -7.11 -6.72 20.78
C GLN A 101 -5.92 -7.33 20.03
N ILE A 102 -4.75 -7.42 20.68
CA ILE A 102 -3.57 -8.11 20.12
C ILE A 102 -3.87 -9.60 19.86
N VAL A 103 -4.55 -10.30 20.77
CA VAL A 103 -4.91 -11.73 20.60
C VAL A 103 -5.90 -11.92 19.45
N GLU A 104 -6.91 -11.06 19.34
CA GLU A 104 -7.87 -11.09 18.22
C GLU A 104 -7.18 -10.81 16.88
N LEU A 105 -6.32 -9.78 16.83
CA LEU A 105 -5.50 -9.47 15.66
C LEU A 105 -4.55 -10.63 15.32
N THR A 106 -3.94 -11.27 16.32
CA THR A 106 -3.03 -12.42 16.13
C THR A 106 -3.78 -13.62 15.58
N THR A 107 -4.99 -13.89 16.04
CA THR A 107 -5.85 -14.98 15.55
C THR A 107 -6.31 -14.72 14.12
N THR A 108 -6.74 -13.48 13.84
CA THR A 108 -7.13 -13.03 12.50
C THR A 108 -5.96 -13.14 11.54
N VAL A 109 -4.79 -12.62 11.93
CA VAL A 109 -3.53 -12.74 11.18
C VAL A 109 -3.12 -14.19 10.96
N GLY A 110 -3.25 -15.06 11.96
CA GLY A 110 -2.98 -16.49 11.82
C GLY A 110 -3.88 -17.12 10.76
N THR A 111 -5.15 -16.77 10.77
CA THR A 111 -6.12 -17.22 9.75
C THR A 111 -5.79 -16.66 8.37
N LEU A 112 -5.43 -15.38 8.28
CA LEU A 112 -5.01 -14.73 7.04
C LEU A 112 -3.74 -15.37 6.48
N LYS A 113 -2.76 -15.67 7.34
CA LYS A 113 -1.52 -16.36 6.99
C LYS A 113 -1.81 -17.73 6.41
N THR A 114 -2.64 -18.54 7.06
CA THR A 114 -3.04 -19.86 6.54
C THR A 114 -3.69 -19.72 5.17
N LYS A 115 -4.63 -18.77 5.00
CA LYS A 115 -5.26 -18.50 3.70
C LYS A 115 -4.26 -18.05 2.63
N VAL A 116 -3.29 -17.20 2.98
CA VAL A 116 -2.22 -16.75 2.06
C VAL A 116 -1.35 -17.93 1.64
N THR A 117 -1.01 -18.83 2.57
CA THR A 117 -0.25 -20.06 2.27
C THR A 117 -1.04 -20.99 1.36
N GLU A 118 -2.30 -21.28 1.70
CA GLU A 118 -3.19 -22.13 0.88
C GLU A 118 -3.36 -21.57 -0.54
N LEU A 119 -3.59 -20.26 -0.67
CA LEU A 119 -3.68 -19.60 -1.97
C LEU A 119 -2.35 -19.65 -2.72
N SER A 120 -1.22 -19.52 -2.02
CA SER A 120 0.11 -19.59 -2.63
C SER A 120 0.43 -20.99 -3.18
N GLU A 121 0.02 -22.04 -2.48
CA GLU A 121 0.16 -23.43 -2.93
C GLU A 121 -0.75 -23.70 -4.14
N LYS A 122 -2.03 -23.28 -4.06
CA LYS A 122 -2.96 -23.37 -5.20
C LYS A 122 -2.45 -22.60 -6.41
N ASN A 123 -1.88 -21.42 -6.22
CA ASN A 123 -1.30 -20.62 -7.30
C ASN A 123 -0.13 -21.35 -7.96
N GLN A 124 0.74 -21.97 -7.17
CA GLN A 124 1.87 -22.73 -7.71
C GLN A 124 1.43 -23.95 -8.51
N ASP A 125 0.41 -24.66 -8.04
CA ASP A 125 -0.19 -25.79 -8.75
C ASP A 125 -0.82 -25.34 -10.08
N LEU A 126 -1.67 -24.30 -10.04
CA LEU A 126 -2.29 -23.73 -11.24
C LEU A 126 -1.25 -23.22 -12.24
N LEU A 127 -0.19 -22.53 -11.79
CA LEU A 127 0.94 -22.12 -12.63
C LEU A 127 1.60 -23.33 -13.30
N GLY A 128 1.79 -24.42 -12.56
CA GLY A 128 2.31 -25.68 -13.09
C GLY A 128 1.43 -26.26 -14.19
N GLN A 129 0.12 -26.34 -13.94
CA GLN A 129 -0.86 -26.85 -14.91
C GLN A 129 -0.92 -25.98 -16.18
N ILE A 130 -0.95 -24.65 -16.02
CA ILE A 130 -0.95 -23.71 -17.15
C ILE A 130 0.31 -23.88 -18.00
N ARG A 131 1.50 -23.98 -17.38
CA ARG A 131 2.75 -24.23 -18.10
C ARG A 131 2.69 -25.53 -18.91
N GLN A 132 2.22 -26.62 -18.29
CA GLN A 132 2.12 -27.91 -18.96
C GLN A 132 1.18 -27.88 -20.16
N LEU A 133 0.01 -27.25 -20.02
CA LEU A 133 -0.95 -27.11 -21.11
C LEU A 133 -0.44 -26.16 -22.21
N ASN A 134 0.33 -25.13 -21.85
CA ASN A 134 0.93 -24.23 -22.83
C ASN A 134 2.03 -24.88 -23.68
N LEU A 135 2.70 -25.91 -23.17
CA LEU A 135 3.71 -26.68 -23.90
C LEU A 135 3.11 -27.67 -24.91
N ARG A 136 1.80 -27.91 -24.90
CA ARG A 136 1.14 -28.78 -25.89
C ARG A 136 1.14 -28.12 -27.27
N VAL A 137 1.65 -28.86 -28.26
CA VAL A 137 1.80 -28.40 -29.65
C VAL A 137 0.44 -28.24 -30.34
N GLU A 138 -0.48 -29.19 -30.11
CA GLU A 138 -1.86 -29.08 -30.58
C GLU A 138 -2.77 -28.74 -29.39
N LYS A 139 -3.54 -27.66 -29.55
CA LYS A 139 -4.54 -27.21 -28.57
C LYS A 139 -5.90 -27.37 -29.20
N ASP A 140 -6.62 -28.42 -28.82
CA ASP A 140 -8.03 -28.56 -29.17
C ASP A 140 -8.89 -27.58 -28.36
N ALA A 141 -10.15 -27.40 -28.77
CA ALA A 141 -11.07 -26.47 -28.11
C ALA A 141 -11.23 -26.78 -26.60
N ALA A 142 -11.17 -28.06 -26.22
CA ALA A 142 -11.24 -28.47 -24.81
C ALA A 142 -9.99 -28.04 -24.02
N THR A 143 -8.80 -28.16 -24.59
CA THR A 143 -7.54 -27.71 -24.00
C THR A 143 -7.51 -26.19 -23.85
N ILE A 144 -8.03 -25.45 -24.85
CA ILE A 144 -8.17 -23.99 -24.78
C ILE A 144 -9.13 -23.59 -23.66
N ALA A 145 -10.32 -24.19 -23.59
CA ALA A 145 -11.29 -23.91 -22.53
C ALA A 145 -10.74 -24.25 -21.13
N SER A 146 -9.97 -25.34 -21.00
CA SER A 146 -9.31 -25.69 -19.75
C SER A 146 -8.23 -24.67 -19.37
N LEU A 147 -7.44 -24.21 -20.34
CA LEU A 147 -6.42 -23.17 -20.13
C LEU A 147 -7.06 -21.88 -19.64
N GLU A 148 -8.11 -21.40 -20.31
CA GLU A 148 -8.85 -20.19 -19.93
C GLU A 148 -9.39 -20.30 -18.50
N LYS A 149 -10.01 -21.42 -18.16
CA LYS A 149 -10.51 -21.67 -16.80
C LYS A 149 -9.41 -21.61 -15.75
N LEU A 150 -8.26 -22.24 -16.00
CA LEU A 150 -7.14 -22.24 -15.06
C LEU A 150 -6.54 -20.84 -14.90
N ILE A 151 -6.45 -20.07 -16.00
CA ILE A 151 -5.99 -18.67 -15.97
C ILE A 151 -6.95 -17.81 -15.14
N THR A 152 -8.27 -17.93 -15.35
CA THR A 152 -9.26 -17.20 -14.55
C THR A 152 -9.18 -17.56 -13.07
N GLN A 153 -9.04 -18.84 -12.73
CA GLN A 153 -8.87 -19.28 -11.35
C GLN A 153 -7.59 -18.75 -10.72
N LEU A 154 -6.47 -18.80 -11.44
CA LEU A 154 -5.19 -18.29 -10.97
C LEU A 154 -5.26 -16.77 -10.74
N LYS A 155 -5.86 -16.03 -11.68
CA LYS A 155 -6.08 -14.58 -11.56
C LYS A 155 -6.87 -14.26 -10.29
N ALA A 156 -8.00 -14.93 -10.07
CA ALA A 156 -8.83 -14.71 -8.89
C ALA A 156 -8.09 -15.03 -7.58
N ASN A 157 -7.32 -16.11 -7.53
CA ASN A 157 -6.57 -16.50 -6.34
C ASN A 157 -5.40 -15.53 -6.04
N ILE A 158 -4.70 -15.03 -7.07
CA ILE A 158 -3.66 -14.00 -6.93
C ILE A 158 -4.30 -12.74 -6.36
N GLN A 159 -5.39 -12.25 -6.96
CA GLN A 159 -6.09 -11.06 -6.48
C GLN A 159 -6.55 -11.19 -5.03
N GLN A 160 -7.16 -12.32 -4.67
CA GLN A 160 -7.60 -12.55 -3.31
C GLN A 160 -6.43 -12.51 -2.34
N ARG A 161 -5.31 -13.16 -2.66
CA ARG A 161 -4.13 -13.15 -1.80
C ARG A 161 -3.54 -11.75 -1.66
N ASP A 162 -3.44 -11.02 -2.76
CA ASP A 162 -2.84 -9.68 -2.79
C ASP A 162 -3.63 -8.71 -1.89
N LEU A 163 -4.96 -8.83 -1.89
CA LEU A 163 -5.82 -8.11 -0.94
C LEU A 163 -5.51 -8.47 0.52
N LEU A 164 -5.36 -9.76 0.84
CA LEU A 164 -5.03 -10.18 2.22
C LEU A 164 -3.66 -9.65 2.65
N VAL A 165 -2.66 -9.69 1.78
CA VAL A 165 -1.31 -9.17 2.07
C VAL A 165 -1.35 -7.66 2.26
N ARG A 166 -2.09 -6.93 1.41
CA ARG A 166 -2.32 -5.50 1.58
C ARG A 166 -2.95 -5.18 2.93
N ASP A 167 -4.01 -5.90 3.32
CA ASP A 167 -4.70 -5.67 4.58
C ASP A 167 -3.79 -5.93 5.80
N ILE A 168 -2.87 -6.92 5.70
CA ILE A 168 -1.82 -7.15 6.71
C ILE A 168 -0.88 -5.93 6.80
N VAL A 169 -0.49 -5.37 5.65
CA VAL A 169 0.43 -4.23 5.60
C VAL A 169 -0.25 -2.95 6.10
N ASP A 170 -1.51 -2.71 5.73
CA ASP A 170 -2.31 -1.56 6.19
C ASP A 170 -2.56 -1.61 7.71
N SER A 171 -2.77 -2.81 8.26
CA SER A 171 -2.83 -3.02 9.71
C SER A 171 -1.54 -2.58 10.39
N LEU A 172 -0.38 -2.93 9.83
CA LEU A 172 0.92 -2.49 10.36
C LEU A 172 1.12 -0.99 10.20
N LEU A 173 0.75 -0.42 9.05
CA LEU A 173 0.86 1.02 8.79
C LEU A 173 0.06 1.83 9.80
N THR A 174 -1.15 1.39 10.14
CA THR A 174 -2.00 2.04 11.14
C THR A 174 -1.30 2.12 12.50
N GLU A 175 -0.58 1.07 12.90
CA GLU A 175 0.20 1.07 14.14
C GLU A 175 1.38 2.03 14.07
N PHE A 176 2.09 2.06 12.93
CA PHE A 176 3.20 2.99 12.69
C PHE A 176 2.78 4.46 12.65
N VAL A 177 1.55 4.77 12.24
CA VAL A 177 1.02 6.14 12.23
C VAL A 177 0.64 6.60 13.63
N LYS A 178 0.23 5.67 14.50
CA LYS A 178 -0.11 5.95 15.91
C LYS A 178 1.12 6.11 16.80
N ALA A 179 2.28 5.62 16.38
CA ALA A 179 3.50 5.74 17.15
C ALA A 179 4.07 7.17 17.11
N PRO A 180 4.69 7.65 18.21
CA PRO A 180 5.44 8.91 18.20
C PRO A 180 6.51 8.92 17.10
N SER A 181 6.93 10.11 16.65
CA SER A 181 7.98 10.29 15.64
C SER A 181 9.32 9.63 16.01
N THR A 182 9.50 9.23 17.27
CA THR A 182 10.63 8.43 17.75
C THR A 182 10.11 7.24 18.55
N LEU A 183 10.26 6.04 17.98
CA LEU A 183 9.97 4.79 18.67
C LEU A 183 11.03 4.51 19.75
N ASN A 184 10.60 4.17 20.97
CA ASN A 184 11.49 3.62 21.99
C ASN A 184 11.82 2.14 21.70
N ASP A 185 12.77 1.57 22.44
CA ASP A 185 13.25 0.20 22.16
C ASP A 185 12.18 -0.89 22.37
N ALA A 186 11.27 -0.71 23.32
CA ALA A 186 10.17 -1.63 23.55
C ALA A 186 9.13 -1.58 22.41
N GLU A 187 8.83 -0.37 21.91
CA GLU A 187 7.97 -0.16 20.75
C GLU A 187 8.58 -0.75 19.48
N LYS A 188 9.90 -0.55 19.26
CA LYS A 188 10.63 -1.19 18.16
C LYS A 188 10.55 -2.71 18.24
N GLN A 189 10.79 -3.29 19.42
CA GLN A 189 10.76 -4.74 19.60
C GLN A 189 9.37 -5.33 19.37
N SER A 190 8.30 -4.61 19.77
CA SER A 190 6.91 -4.98 19.50
C SER A 190 6.60 -4.99 18.00
N ILE A 191 7.08 -3.99 17.26
CA ILE A 191 6.92 -3.94 15.81
C ILE A 191 7.66 -5.11 15.13
N ILE A 192 8.91 -5.37 15.54
CA ILE A 192 9.72 -6.48 15.01
C ILE A 192 8.99 -7.81 15.20
N SER A 193 8.49 -8.10 16.40
CA SER A 193 7.81 -9.36 16.69
C SER A 193 6.53 -9.54 15.86
N LYS A 194 5.79 -8.45 15.60
CA LYS A 194 4.61 -8.48 14.74
C LYS A 194 4.95 -8.71 13.27
N VAL A 195 5.97 -8.03 12.76
CA VAL A 195 6.45 -8.20 11.38
C VAL A 195 6.91 -9.65 11.15
N ASP A 196 7.70 -10.19 12.10
CA ASP A 196 8.24 -11.55 12.03
C ASP A 196 7.12 -12.60 12.17
N SER A 197 6.21 -12.47 13.15
CA SER A 197 5.09 -13.41 13.32
C SER A 197 4.14 -13.45 12.12
N ARG A 198 3.97 -12.30 11.45
CA ARG A 198 3.17 -12.13 10.23
C ARG A 198 3.87 -12.63 8.96
N ASN A 199 5.15 -13.01 9.01
CA ASN A 199 5.97 -13.34 7.84
C ASN A 199 5.85 -12.27 6.73
N LEU A 200 5.85 -10.99 7.12
CA LEU A 200 5.51 -9.88 6.23
C LEU A 200 6.37 -9.87 4.97
N PHE A 201 7.69 -9.87 5.12
CA PHE A 201 8.63 -9.80 4.00
C PHE A 201 8.40 -10.93 3.01
N TYR A 202 8.32 -12.17 3.49
CA TYR A 202 8.02 -13.34 2.67
C TYR A 202 6.70 -13.18 1.88
N ASN A 203 5.64 -12.70 2.53
CA ASN A 203 4.34 -12.52 1.88
C ASN A 203 4.36 -11.44 0.80
N ILE A 204 5.12 -10.36 1.00
CA ILE A 204 5.30 -9.28 0.01
C ILE A 204 6.12 -9.80 -1.18
N GLU A 205 7.28 -10.41 -0.92
CA GLU A 205 8.13 -10.99 -1.96
C GLU A 205 7.36 -12.02 -2.79
N ARG A 206 6.64 -12.93 -2.13
CA ARG A 206 5.81 -13.94 -2.78
C ARG A 206 4.72 -13.31 -3.64
N THR A 207 4.09 -12.24 -3.15
CA THR A 207 3.04 -11.53 -3.88
C THR A 207 3.56 -10.95 -5.19
N ILE A 208 4.67 -10.22 -5.12
CA ILE A 208 5.28 -9.60 -6.30
C ILE A 208 5.76 -10.69 -7.27
N ASN A 209 6.45 -11.72 -6.76
CA ASN A 209 6.95 -12.81 -7.59
C ASN A 209 5.82 -13.53 -8.32
N ASP A 210 4.71 -13.85 -7.67
CA ASP A 210 3.64 -14.60 -8.31
C ASP A 210 2.91 -13.79 -9.38
N ASN A 211 2.76 -12.48 -9.19
CA ASN A 211 2.29 -11.59 -10.26
C ASN A 211 3.25 -11.60 -11.46
N ILE A 212 4.56 -11.51 -11.22
CA ILE A 212 5.57 -11.62 -12.28
C ILE A 212 5.50 -12.99 -12.98
N GLN A 213 5.34 -14.09 -12.23
CA GLN A 213 5.25 -15.43 -12.81
C GLN A 213 3.96 -15.62 -13.61
N PHE A 214 2.84 -15.07 -13.13
CA PHE A 214 1.56 -15.09 -13.84
C PHE A 214 1.72 -14.46 -15.23
N MET A 215 2.25 -13.23 -15.30
CA MET A 215 2.53 -12.56 -16.57
C MET A 215 3.38 -13.40 -17.55
N ARG A 216 4.35 -14.15 -17.03
CA ARG A 216 5.24 -14.98 -17.88
C ARG A 216 4.55 -16.18 -18.51
N VAL A 217 3.50 -16.72 -17.87
CA VAL A 217 2.88 -17.97 -18.29
C VAL A 217 1.51 -17.78 -18.93
N THR A 218 0.97 -16.57 -18.91
CA THR A 218 -0.35 -16.24 -19.46
C THR A 218 -0.23 -15.20 -20.56
N GLN A 219 -1.15 -15.23 -21.53
CA GLN A 219 -1.35 -14.11 -22.45
C GLN A 219 -2.36 -13.16 -21.83
N LEU A 220 -1.94 -11.92 -21.59
CA LEU A 220 -2.77 -10.91 -20.93
C LEU A 220 -3.45 -10.04 -21.97
N THR A 221 -4.74 -9.77 -21.77
CA THR A 221 -5.46 -8.77 -22.56
C THR A 221 -5.05 -7.35 -22.13
N PRO A 222 -5.38 -6.31 -22.93
CA PRO A 222 -5.15 -4.92 -22.52
C PRO A 222 -5.78 -4.59 -21.16
N ASP A 223 -6.99 -5.09 -20.91
CA ASP A 223 -7.70 -4.88 -19.65
C ASP A 223 -7.00 -5.58 -18.48
N ASP A 224 -6.52 -6.81 -18.67
CA ASP A 224 -5.75 -7.53 -17.66
C ASP A 224 -4.47 -6.79 -17.27
N LEU A 225 -3.77 -6.21 -18.26
CA LEU A 225 -2.57 -5.42 -18.03
C LEU A 225 -2.88 -4.11 -17.28
N SER A 226 -3.99 -3.44 -17.63
CA SER A 226 -4.43 -2.23 -16.92
C SER A 226 -4.77 -2.54 -15.47
N GLU A 227 -5.52 -3.61 -15.22
CA GLU A 227 -5.87 -4.06 -13.88
C GLU A 227 -4.63 -4.41 -13.05
N MET A 228 -3.69 -5.15 -13.63
CA MET A 228 -2.43 -5.48 -12.96
C MET A 228 -1.58 -4.24 -12.67
N LYS A 229 -1.61 -3.24 -13.55
CA LYS A 229 -0.93 -1.97 -13.33
C LYS A 229 -1.50 -1.22 -12.13
N ASN A 230 -2.82 -1.27 -11.95
CA ASN A 230 -3.49 -0.70 -10.79
C ASN A 230 -3.13 -1.46 -9.51
N GLN A 231 -3.13 -2.80 -9.53
CA GLN A 231 -2.68 -3.62 -8.40
C GLN A 231 -1.24 -3.30 -7.99
N TYR A 232 -0.32 -3.17 -8.97
CA TYR A 232 1.05 -2.73 -8.72
C TYR A 232 1.09 -1.35 -8.05
N LYS A 233 0.36 -0.36 -8.58
CA LYS A 233 0.34 1.02 -8.06
C LYS A 233 -0.13 1.03 -6.61
N ASP A 234 -1.23 0.35 -6.33
CA ASP A 234 -1.82 0.29 -4.99
C ASP A 234 -0.87 -0.36 -4.00
N PHE A 235 -0.30 -1.51 -4.37
CA PHE A 235 0.57 -2.25 -3.46
C PHE A 235 1.91 -1.54 -3.24
N ASN A 236 2.52 -0.99 -4.29
CA ASN A 236 3.75 -0.20 -4.20
C ASN A 236 3.53 1.08 -3.38
N LYS A 237 2.36 1.71 -3.47
CA LYS A 237 2.02 2.89 -2.66
C LYS A 237 2.05 2.56 -1.17
N VAL A 238 1.42 1.45 -0.77
CA VAL A 238 1.43 1.01 0.64
C VAL A 238 2.85 0.64 1.06
N TRP A 239 3.59 -0.11 0.24
CA TRP A 239 4.97 -0.47 0.52
C TRP A 239 5.87 0.76 0.73
N LYS A 240 5.80 1.76 -0.13
CA LYS A 240 6.58 3.00 0.00
C LYS A 240 6.30 3.79 1.28
N GLN A 241 5.15 3.58 1.92
CA GLN A 241 4.81 4.21 3.19
C GLN A 241 5.40 3.46 4.39
N ILE A 242 5.57 2.13 4.28
CA ILE A 242 5.99 1.29 5.41
C ILE A 242 7.44 0.82 5.31
N GLY A 243 7.97 0.57 4.12
CA GLY A 243 9.34 0.11 3.88
C GLY A 243 10.40 0.95 4.59
N PRO A 244 10.38 2.29 4.46
CA PRO A 244 11.31 3.17 5.17
C PRO A 244 11.18 3.06 6.71
N LYS A 245 9.94 3.00 7.22
CA LYS A 245 9.69 2.88 8.66
C LYS A 245 10.20 1.54 9.22
N LEU A 246 10.06 0.48 8.43
CA LEU A 246 10.65 -0.82 8.76
C LEU A 246 12.18 -0.73 8.76
N ALA A 247 12.78 -0.03 7.79
CA ALA A 247 14.23 0.17 7.77
C ALA A 247 14.71 0.88 9.05
N ASP A 248 13.98 1.89 9.52
CA ASP A 248 14.27 2.61 10.77
C ASP A 248 14.21 1.70 12.01
N VAL A 249 13.23 0.79 12.07
CA VAL A 249 13.11 -0.20 13.16
C VAL A 249 14.22 -1.25 13.09
N TYR A 250 14.66 -1.59 11.89
CA TYR A 250 15.67 -2.61 11.63
C TYR A 250 17.08 -2.06 11.36
N LEU A 251 17.38 -0.78 11.71
CA LEU A 251 18.67 -0.12 11.41
C LEU A 251 19.92 -0.94 11.79
N ASN A 252 19.82 -1.76 12.85
CA ASN A 252 20.94 -2.58 13.34
C ASN A 252 20.95 -4.01 12.78
N LYS A 253 19.99 -4.39 11.91
CA LYS A 253 19.87 -5.72 11.30
C LYS A 253 20.11 -5.64 9.79
N ARG A 254 21.37 -5.80 9.39
CA ARG A 254 21.83 -5.73 7.99
C ARG A 254 21.00 -6.60 7.03
N ASP A 255 20.64 -7.82 7.45
CA ASP A 255 19.86 -8.74 6.62
C ASP A 255 18.47 -8.16 6.28
N LYS A 256 17.82 -7.51 7.26
CA LYS A 256 16.49 -6.92 7.08
C LYS A 256 16.51 -5.66 6.23
N SER A 257 17.54 -4.84 6.35
CA SER A 257 17.75 -3.72 5.42
C SER A 257 17.96 -4.20 3.98
N THR A 258 18.61 -5.36 3.80
CA THR A 258 18.81 -5.99 2.49
C THR A 258 17.49 -6.53 1.92
N GLU A 259 16.67 -7.19 2.75
CA GLU A 259 15.32 -7.65 2.35
C GLU A 259 14.44 -6.49 1.87
N ILE A 260 14.47 -5.34 2.55
CA ILE A 260 13.71 -4.14 2.15
C ILE A 260 14.15 -3.65 0.76
N ALA A 261 15.47 -3.53 0.54
CA ALA A 261 16.01 -3.13 -0.75
C ALA A 261 15.70 -4.15 -1.87
N ASN A 262 15.67 -5.45 -1.54
CA ASN A 262 15.27 -6.50 -2.46
C ASN A 262 13.80 -6.32 -2.89
N ILE A 263 12.91 -6.05 -1.94
CA ILE A 263 11.48 -5.79 -2.25
C ILE A 263 11.33 -4.56 -3.14
N ASP A 264 12.07 -3.47 -2.88
CA ASP A 264 12.08 -2.29 -3.74
C ASP A 264 12.49 -2.63 -5.18
N PHE A 265 13.53 -3.46 -5.33
CA PHE A 265 13.96 -3.96 -6.63
C PHE A 265 12.87 -4.81 -7.31
N MET A 266 12.20 -5.69 -6.57
CA MET A 266 11.12 -6.52 -7.11
C MET A 266 9.93 -5.69 -7.60
N PHE A 267 9.54 -4.62 -6.88
CA PHE A 267 8.51 -3.70 -7.36
C PHE A 267 8.91 -3.00 -8.67
N ASN A 268 10.18 -2.62 -8.80
CA ASN A 268 10.69 -2.02 -10.05
C ASN A 268 10.66 -3.02 -11.21
N ASP A 269 11.10 -4.27 -10.99
CA ASP A 269 11.04 -5.33 -12.00
C ASP A 269 9.60 -5.62 -12.44
N TRP A 270 8.66 -5.70 -11.48
CA TRP A 270 7.24 -5.90 -11.79
C TRP A 270 6.69 -4.76 -12.66
N ASN A 271 6.94 -3.51 -12.27
CA ASN A 271 6.51 -2.34 -13.01
C ASN A 271 7.06 -2.30 -14.44
N GLN A 272 8.35 -2.61 -14.58
CA GLN A 272 9.04 -2.65 -15.86
C GLN A 272 8.42 -3.71 -16.78
N ARG A 273 8.19 -4.92 -16.27
CA ARG A 273 7.56 -6.00 -17.05
C ARG A 273 6.18 -5.65 -17.55
N ILE A 274 5.34 -5.01 -16.71
CA ILE A 274 4.00 -4.57 -17.15
C ILE A 274 4.13 -3.57 -18.30
N ASN A 275 5.03 -2.60 -18.16
CA ASN A 275 5.26 -1.59 -19.19
C ASN A 275 5.75 -2.20 -20.51
N GLU A 276 6.74 -3.10 -20.42
CA GLU A 276 7.30 -3.79 -21.57
C GLU A 276 6.23 -4.61 -22.30
N GLU A 277 5.40 -5.36 -21.57
CA GLU A 277 4.34 -6.15 -22.17
C GLU A 277 3.29 -5.27 -22.87
N MET A 278 2.85 -4.18 -22.24
CA MET A 278 1.93 -3.22 -22.87
C MET A 278 2.50 -2.67 -24.19
N TRP A 279 3.75 -2.19 -24.19
CA TRP A 279 4.38 -1.66 -25.41
C TRP A 279 4.64 -2.73 -26.47
N ASN A 280 5.00 -3.95 -26.05
CA ASN A 280 5.20 -5.08 -26.96
C ASN A 280 3.91 -5.45 -27.68
N GLN A 281 2.77 -5.42 -26.99
CA GLN A 281 1.47 -5.67 -27.59
C GLN A 281 1.08 -4.56 -28.58
N VAL A 282 1.28 -3.29 -28.24
CA VAL A 282 1.09 -2.18 -29.20
C VAL A 282 1.97 -2.36 -30.44
N SER A 283 3.26 -2.63 -30.25
CA SER A 283 4.21 -2.88 -31.35
C SER A 283 3.81 -4.08 -32.21
N LYS A 284 3.27 -5.14 -31.60
CA LYS A 284 2.78 -6.33 -32.31
C LYS A 284 1.66 -5.99 -33.28
N LEU A 285 0.73 -5.08 -32.94
CA LEU A 285 -0.37 -4.67 -33.82
C LEU A 285 0.12 -4.11 -35.17
N PHE A 286 1.19 -3.32 -35.16
CA PHE A 286 1.80 -2.77 -36.38
C PHE A 286 2.57 -3.85 -37.15
N ARG A 287 3.38 -4.66 -36.45
CA ARG A 287 4.18 -5.73 -37.06
C ARG A 287 3.33 -6.79 -37.77
N GLU A 288 2.19 -7.16 -37.21
CA GLU A 288 1.24 -8.11 -37.83
C GLU A 288 0.68 -7.61 -39.18
N LYS A 289 0.67 -6.30 -39.40
CA LYS A 289 0.28 -5.67 -40.67
C LYS A 289 1.48 -5.28 -41.54
N ASN A 290 2.67 -5.79 -41.22
CA ASN A 290 3.94 -5.46 -41.88
C ASN A 290 4.29 -3.96 -41.84
N LEU A 291 3.77 -3.21 -40.87
CA LEU A 291 4.12 -1.81 -40.63
C LEU A 291 5.35 -1.76 -39.72
N LYS A 292 6.50 -1.36 -40.28
CA LYS A 292 7.78 -1.36 -39.57
C LYS A 292 8.01 -0.01 -38.89
N LEU A 293 7.54 0.08 -37.65
CA LEU A 293 7.86 1.18 -36.75
C LEU A 293 9.26 1.00 -36.15
N LEU A 294 9.90 2.10 -35.78
CA LEU A 294 11.09 2.06 -34.93
C LEU A 294 10.74 1.47 -33.54
N PRO A 295 11.70 0.86 -32.82
CA PRO A 295 11.44 0.37 -31.46
C PRO A 295 11.03 1.51 -30.51
N PHE A 296 10.10 1.21 -29.59
CA PHE A 296 9.66 2.14 -28.56
C PHE A 296 9.30 1.42 -27.26
N ASN A 297 9.50 2.10 -26.13
CA ASN A 297 9.12 1.64 -24.78
C ASN A 297 8.54 2.77 -23.90
N SER A 298 8.16 3.89 -24.50
CA SER A 298 7.54 5.04 -23.83
C SER A 298 6.59 5.80 -24.77
N GLY A 299 5.72 6.64 -24.21
CA GLY A 299 4.78 7.45 -24.99
C GLY A 299 5.48 8.39 -25.99
N ASP A 300 6.59 9.01 -25.59
CA ASP A 300 7.37 9.89 -26.47
C ASP A 300 8.05 9.11 -27.59
N GLN A 301 8.63 7.95 -27.28
CA GLN A 301 9.24 7.10 -28.31
C GLN A 301 8.20 6.54 -29.27
N PHE A 302 7.03 6.14 -28.76
CA PHE A 302 5.92 5.67 -29.58
C PHE A 302 5.42 6.78 -30.52
N THR A 303 5.27 8.00 -29.99
CA THR A 303 4.92 9.20 -30.77
C THR A 303 5.93 9.43 -31.88
N ASN A 304 7.22 9.53 -31.53
CA ASN A 304 8.29 9.79 -32.48
C ASN A 304 8.42 8.68 -33.53
N SER A 305 8.31 7.42 -33.12
CA SER A 305 8.34 6.29 -34.04
C SER A 305 7.17 6.33 -35.03
N THR A 306 5.99 6.68 -34.54
CA THR A 306 4.78 6.76 -35.36
C THR A 306 4.87 7.93 -36.35
N THR A 307 5.25 9.11 -35.88
CA THR A 307 5.39 10.29 -36.74
C THR A 307 6.53 10.13 -37.74
N SER A 308 7.65 9.51 -37.36
CA SER A 308 8.76 9.24 -38.29
C SER A 308 8.35 8.28 -39.41
N PHE A 309 7.58 7.23 -39.09
CA PHE A 309 7.02 6.34 -40.11
C PHE A 309 6.12 7.10 -41.09
N ILE A 310 5.21 7.95 -40.58
CA ILE A 310 4.34 8.77 -41.41
C ILE A 310 5.15 9.74 -42.28
N ASP A 311 6.21 10.33 -41.73
CA ASP A 311 7.07 11.28 -42.45
C ASP A 311 7.82 10.63 -43.60
N ASP A 312 8.28 9.40 -43.40
CA ASP A 312 8.96 8.65 -44.45
C ASP A 312 7.98 8.20 -45.53
N GLU A 313 6.74 7.84 -45.18
CA GLU A 313 5.69 7.58 -46.17
C GLU A 313 5.32 8.85 -46.96
N LEU A 314 5.24 10.01 -46.29
CA LEU A 314 4.99 11.31 -46.92
C LEU A 314 6.11 11.72 -47.90
N LYS A 315 7.39 11.49 -47.56
CA LYS A 315 8.53 11.78 -48.44
C LYS A 315 8.54 10.90 -49.69
N ASN A 316 7.99 9.69 -49.60
CA ASN A 316 8.04 8.67 -50.66
C ASN A 316 6.82 8.68 -51.60
N LEU A 317 5.87 9.61 -51.46
CA LEU A 317 4.65 9.67 -52.29
C LEU A 317 4.91 9.83 -53.80
N GLY A 318 6.04 10.39 -54.20
CA GLY A 318 6.45 10.49 -55.61
C GLY A 318 7.28 9.30 -56.12
N VAL A 319 7.63 8.37 -55.24
CA VAL A 319 8.46 7.20 -55.54
C VAL A 319 7.61 5.93 -55.63
N LYS A 320 6.58 5.82 -54.77
CA LYS A 320 5.61 4.72 -54.75
C LYS A 320 4.44 5.01 -55.69
N SER A 321 3.70 3.97 -56.08
CA SER A 321 2.43 4.18 -56.79
C SER A 321 1.37 4.74 -55.85
N SER A 322 0.41 5.50 -56.40
CA SER A 322 -0.71 6.05 -55.63
C SER A 322 -1.48 4.97 -54.86
N ASP A 323 -1.77 3.85 -55.52
CA ASP A 323 -2.47 2.70 -54.94
C ASP A 323 -1.69 2.07 -53.76
N GLU A 324 -0.36 2.01 -53.86
CA GLU A 324 0.49 1.49 -52.79
C GLU A 324 0.47 2.43 -51.57
N SER A 325 0.64 3.73 -51.80
CA SER A 325 0.58 4.74 -50.74
C SER A 325 -0.78 4.77 -50.05
N GLU A 326 -1.87 4.70 -50.80
CA GLU A 326 -3.25 4.66 -50.27
C GLU A 326 -3.50 3.39 -49.46
N LYS A 327 -3.04 2.23 -49.95
CA LYS A 327 -3.13 0.96 -49.22
C LYS A 327 -2.36 0.99 -47.90
N ILE A 328 -1.15 1.54 -47.87
CA ILE A 328 -0.35 1.66 -46.64
C ILE A 328 -1.05 2.60 -45.66
N PHE A 329 -1.57 3.73 -46.13
CA PHE A 329 -2.35 4.66 -45.33
C PHE A 329 -3.53 3.96 -44.65
N TYR A 330 -4.42 3.31 -45.41
CA TYR A 330 -5.59 2.64 -44.83
C TYR A 330 -5.24 1.42 -43.98
N THR A 331 -4.15 0.72 -44.28
CA THR A 331 -3.65 -0.35 -43.41
C THR A 331 -3.20 0.21 -42.06
N PHE A 332 -2.50 1.34 -42.06
CA PHE A 332 -2.07 2.02 -40.85
C PHE A 332 -3.28 2.56 -40.06
N THR A 333 -4.15 3.32 -40.71
CA THR A 333 -5.25 4.04 -40.04
C THR A 333 -6.38 3.10 -39.66
N ASP A 334 -6.97 2.43 -40.64
CA ASP A 334 -8.27 1.78 -40.50
C ASP A 334 -8.14 0.35 -39.97
N SER A 335 -6.97 -0.28 -40.13
CA SER A 335 -6.73 -1.64 -39.63
C SER A 335 -5.97 -1.71 -38.31
N VAL A 336 -5.22 -0.66 -37.95
CA VAL A 336 -4.36 -0.66 -36.76
C VAL A 336 -4.66 0.49 -35.83
N TYR A 337 -4.41 1.74 -36.26
CA TYR A 337 -4.45 2.89 -35.35
C TYR A 337 -5.86 3.18 -34.82
N PHE A 338 -6.80 3.52 -35.70
CA PHE A 338 -8.18 3.87 -35.32
C PHE A 338 -9.00 2.66 -34.89
N ALA A 339 -8.68 1.46 -35.40
CA ALA A 339 -9.43 0.24 -35.06
C ALA A 339 -9.01 -0.40 -33.73
N LYS A 340 -7.73 -0.27 -33.33
CA LYS A 340 -7.19 -1.00 -32.17
C LYS A 340 -6.39 -0.12 -31.22
N VAL A 341 -5.45 0.67 -31.72
CA VAL A 341 -4.54 1.45 -30.85
C VAL A 341 -5.28 2.56 -30.13
N GLN A 342 -6.00 3.42 -30.86
CA GLN A 342 -6.72 4.54 -30.28
C GLN A 342 -7.86 4.12 -29.34
N PRO A 343 -8.78 3.20 -29.71
CA PRO A 343 -9.92 2.90 -28.84
C PRO A 343 -9.53 2.05 -27.62
N THR A 344 -8.50 1.22 -27.71
CA THR A 344 -8.13 0.27 -26.65
C THR A 344 -6.89 0.71 -25.89
N TRP A 345 -5.79 0.99 -26.58
CA TRP A 345 -4.50 1.21 -25.93
C TRP A 345 -4.29 2.64 -25.45
N ILE A 346 -4.68 3.65 -26.22
CA ILE A 346 -4.46 5.06 -25.83
C ILE A 346 -5.11 5.41 -24.48
N PRO A 347 -6.39 5.05 -24.20
CA PRO A 347 -7.00 5.29 -22.89
C PRO A 347 -6.22 4.62 -21.75
N ILE A 348 -5.86 3.36 -21.92
CA ILE A 348 -5.12 2.58 -20.91
C ILE A 348 -3.74 3.19 -20.66
N LEU A 349 -3.02 3.58 -21.72
CA LEU A 349 -1.69 4.18 -21.61
C LEU A 349 -1.74 5.56 -20.93
N ILE A 350 -2.78 6.36 -21.20
CA ILE A 350 -2.97 7.68 -20.57
C ILE A 350 -3.36 7.53 -19.10
N GLU A 351 -4.35 6.68 -18.78
CA GLU A 351 -4.75 6.37 -17.40
C GLU A 351 -3.57 5.87 -16.55
N ASN A 352 -2.62 5.17 -17.21
CA ASN A 352 -1.43 4.64 -16.56
C ASN A 352 -0.20 5.55 -16.61
N ASN A 353 -0.34 6.81 -17.05
CA ASN A 353 0.75 7.79 -17.18
C ASN A 353 1.92 7.29 -18.05
N MET A 354 1.64 6.42 -19.02
CA MET A 354 2.62 5.91 -19.98
C MET A 354 2.65 6.76 -21.26
N MET A 355 1.60 7.54 -21.49
CA MET A 355 1.44 8.45 -22.61
C MET A 355 0.59 9.66 -22.16
N THR A 356 0.72 10.79 -22.85
CA THR A 356 -0.10 11.99 -22.60
C THR A 356 -1.13 12.21 -23.72
N GLU A 357 -2.17 13.01 -23.47
CA GLU A 357 -3.09 13.45 -24.53
C GLU A 357 -2.34 14.21 -25.64
N ALA A 358 -1.33 15.00 -25.29
CA ALA A 358 -0.52 15.73 -26.28
C ALA A 358 0.25 14.78 -27.23
N ASN A 359 0.72 13.64 -26.74
CA ASN A 359 1.34 12.61 -27.58
C ASN A 359 0.34 12.08 -28.62
N LYS A 360 -0.90 11.81 -28.21
CA LYS A 360 -1.98 11.32 -29.07
C LYS A 360 -2.34 12.39 -30.10
N ASP A 361 -2.56 13.63 -29.66
CA ASP A 361 -2.91 14.76 -30.55
C ASP A 361 -1.82 14.99 -31.61
N THR A 362 -0.55 14.80 -31.24
CA THR A 362 0.59 14.89 -32.18
C THR A 362 0.51 13.81 -33.26
N ILE A 363 0.22 12.57 -32.89
CA ILE A 363 0.05 11.47 -33.85
C ILE A 363 -1.15 11.74 -34.77
N GLU A 364 -2.31 12.10 -34.20
CA GLU A 364 -3.55 12.33 -34.95
C GLU A 364 -3.44 13.51 -35.91
N SER A 365 -2.75 14.59 -35.50
CA SER A 365 -2.41 15.72 -36.37
C SER A 365 -1.55 15.25 -37.55
N ARG A 366 -0.56 14.39 -37.30
CA ARG A 366 0.33 13.89 -38.36
C ARG A 366 -0.38 12.94 -39.33
N ILE A 367 -1.27 12.09 -38.83
CA ILE A 367 -2.15 11.25 -39.66
C ILE A 367 -3.05 12.13 -40.54
N SER A 368 -3.56 13.24 -40.00
CA SER A 368 -4.41 14.18 -40.75
C SER A 368 -3.65 14.83 -41.90
N MET A 369 -2.41 15.28 -41.66
CA MET A 369 -1.53 15.79 -42.72
C MET A 369 -1.22 14.73 -43.78
N TRP A 370 -1.05 13.47 -43.38
CA TRP A 370 -0.81 12.36 -44.31
C TRP A 370 -2.01 12.12 -45.22
N LYS A 371 -3.21 12.11 -44.65
CA LYS A 371 -4.47 11.94 -45.39
C LYS A 371 -4.63 12.99 -46.51
N GLU A 372 -4.36 14.25 -46.21
CA GLU A 372 -4.47 15.36 -47.18
C GLU A 372 -3.58 15.17 -48.41
N LYS A 373 -2.49 14.40 -48.29
CA LYS A 373 -1.52 14.17 -49.37
C LYS A 373 -1.75 12.88 -50.14
N VAL A 374 -2.28 11.84 -49.49
CA VAL A 374 -2.44 10.50 -50.10
C VAL A 374 -3.84 10.26 -50.64
N ALA A 375 -4.85 10.84 -50.02
CA ALA A 375 -6.24 10.76 -50.47
C ALA A 375 -6.89 12.15 -50.54
N PRO A 376 -6.35 13.10 -51.33
CA PRO A 376 -7.01 14.38 -51.58
C PRO A 376 -8.29 14.12 -52.40
N ALA A 377 -9.42 14.08 -51.70
CA ALA A 377 -10.77 13.83 -52.21
C ALA A 377 -11.13 12.35 -52.50
N SER A 378 -11.43 11.59 -51.45
CA SER A 378 -12.48 10.55 -51.51
C SER A 378 -13.66 10.95 -50.61
N VAL A 379 -14.87 10.89 -51.17
CA VAL A 379 -16.07 11.65 -50.74
C VAL A 379 -16.77 11.10 -49.48
N PHE A 380 -16.35 9.98 -48.88
CA PHE A 380 -17.09 9.42 -47.74
C PHE A 380 -16.18 8.76 -46.71
N ASN A 381 -15.95 9.44 -45.58
CA ASN A 381 -15.56 8.78 -44.33
C ASN A 381 -16.13 9.54 -43.11
N TRP A 382 -17.22 9.00 -42.59
CA TRP A 382 -18.11 9.47 -41.52
C TRP A 382 -17.45 9.50 -40.14
N ILE A 383 -16.32 8.80 -39.98
CA ILE A 383 -15.52 8.73 -38.74
C ILE A 383 -14.93 10.11 -38.35
N TYR A 384 -14.69 11.00 -39.33
CA TYR A 384 -14.04 12.30 -39.09
C TYR A 384 -14.96 13.43 -38.64
N VAL A 385 -16.28 13.30 -38.77
CA VAL A 385 -17.24 14.32 -38.28
C VAL A 385 -17.24 14.37 -36.74
N ILE A 386 -17.01 13.23 -36.10
CA ILE A 386 -16.97 13.11 -34.63
C ILE A 386 -15.64 13.61 -34.07
N LEU A 387 -14.52 13.31 -34.74
CA LEU A 387 -13.17 13.71 -34.34
C LEU A 387 -12.92 15.22 -34.50
N ILE A 388 -13.38 15.82 -35.60
CA ILE A 388 -13.27 17.28 -35.82
C ILE A 388 -14.16 18.05 -34.82
N GLY A 389 -15.34 17.54 -34.50
CA GLY A 389 -16.23 18.15 -33.50
C GLY A 389 -15.62 18.21 -32.10
N ALA A 390 -14.95 17.14 -31.66
CA ALA A 390 -14.31 17.10 -30.34
C ALA A 390 -13.10 18.04 -30.22
N ILE A 391 -12.26 18.12 -31.26
CA ILE A 391 -11.06 18.96 -31.29
C ILE A 391 -11.44 20.46 -31.29
N VAL A 392 -12.47 20.85 -32.05
CA VAL A 392 -12.96 22.25 -32.07
C VAL A 392 -13.49 22.67 -30.70
N VAL A 393 -14.19 21.78 -29.98
CA VAL A 393 -14.69 22.06 -28.62
C VAL A 393 -13.55 22.22 -27.61
N LEU A 394 -12.49 21.41 -27.71
CA LEU A 394 -11.32 21.51 -26.83
C LEU A 394 -10.47 22.77 -27.09
N ILE A 395 -10.32 23.17 -28.36
CA ILE A 395 -9.63 24.43 -28.72
C ILE A 395 -10.42 25.64 -28.20
N ILE A 396 -11.75 25.65 -28.38
CA ILE A 396 -12.61 26.72 -27.84
C ILE A 396 -12.50 26.78 -26.31
N ALA A 397 -12.54 25.63 -25.62
CA ALA A 397 -12.39 25.57 -24.16
C ALA A 397 -11.03 26.06 -23.67
N TYR A 398 -9.95 25.77 -24.40
CA TYR A 398 -8.60 26.24 -24.12
C TYR A 398 -8.48 27.76 -24.25
N PHE A 399 -9.03 28.35 -25.32
CA PHE A 399 -9.05 29.80 -25.52
C PHE A 399 -9.96 30.54 -24.55
N MET A 400 -11.07 29.94 -24.12
CA MET A 400 -11.95 30.53 -23.09
C MET A 400 -11.33 30.55 -21.69
N LYS A 401 -10.36 29.66 -21.39
CA LYS A 401 -9.68 29.61 -20.08
C LYS A 401 -8.54 30.62 -19.94
N GLY A 402 -8.00 31.13 -21.05
CA GLY A 402 -6.93 32.14 -21.07
C GLY A 402 -7.38 33.60 -20.90
N GLY A 403 -8.70 33.85 -20.77
CA GLY A 403 -9.30 35.19 -20.85
C GLY A 403 -9.72 35.85 -19.54
N LYS A 404 -9.18 35.47 -18.36
CA LYS A 404 -9.45 36.23 -17.12
C LYS A 404 -8.41 37.35 -16.94
N LYS A 405 -8.80 38.56 -17.36
CA LYS A 405 -8.09 39.83 -17.11
C LYS A 405 -7.92 40.07 -15.61
N GLN A 406 -6.73 40.55 -15.23
CA GLN A 406 -6.48 41.25 -13.97
C GLN A 406 -7.32 42.54 -13.93
N GLU A 407 -8.17 42.70 -12.92
CA GLU A 407 -8.65 44.02 -12.53
C GLU A 407 -7.50 44.74 -11.80
N ILE A 408 -7.17 45.92 -12.31
CA ILE A 408 -6.25 46.86 -11.69
C ILE A 408 -7.10 47.71 -10.74
N GLU A 409 -6.91 47.54 -9.43
CA GLU A 409 -7.38 48.51 -8.44
C GLU A 409 -6.41 49.70 -8.43
N THR A 410 -6.91 50.87 -8.85
CA THR A 410 -6.29 52.17 -8.57
C THR A 410 -7.22 52.98 -7.69
N ASN A 411 -6.73 53.23 -6.46
CA ASN A 411 -7.17 54.15 -5.39
C ASN A 411 -8.54 53.93 -4.73
#